data_AF-A0A4P5S2Q1-F1
#
_entry.id   AF-A0A4P5S2Q1-F1
#
_cell.length_a   1.000
_cell.length_b   1.000
_cell.length_c   1.000
_cell.angle_alpha   90.00
_cell.angle_beta   90.00
_cell.angle_gamma   90.00
#
_symmetry.space_group_name_H-M   'P 1'
#
loop_
_entity.id
_entity.type
_entity.pdbx_description
1 polymer ?
#
loop_
_entity_poly.entity_id
_entity_poly.type
_entity_poly.pdbx_seq_one_letter_code
_entity_poly.pdbx_strand_id
1 'polypeptide(L)'
;MAFGQSPGPPASHSQLKQLADLLSAAGYSDFRDARGPMHFNQRQAGGKFTRQEAEDFIAQLEQEAETQPDTPPDVVVARSIKPKASPQRITTTEKTVRDLPDSVLAAELQRRGWIVVEP
;
A
#
# COMPACT_ATOMS: atom_id res chain seq x y z
N MET A 1 10.17 -5.75 -15.81
CA MET A 1 9.74 -6.72 -16.84
C MET A 1 10.26 -6.29 -18.20
N ALA A 2 10.76 -7.22 -19.03
CA ALA A 2 11.15 -6.95 -20.42
C ALA A 2 9.90 -6.74 -21.30
N PHE A 3 9.93 -5.73 -22.17
CA PHE A 3 8.85 -5.46 -23.14
C PHE A 3 8.71 -6.65 -24.10
N GLY A 4 7.53 -7.26 -24.19
CA GLY A 4 7.20 -8.32 -25.16
C GLY A 4 6.80 -9.69 -24.58
N GLN A 5 6.83 -9.88 -23.26
CA GLN A 5 6.27 -11.09 -22.64
C GLN A 5 4.74 -10.99 -22.61
N SER A 6 4.05 -11.92 -23.28
CA SER A 6 2.60 -12.06 -23.16
C SER A 6 2.24 -12.28 -21.68
N PRO A 7 1.29 -11.51 -21.13
CA PRO A 7 0.84 -11.75 -19.77
C PRO A 7 0.32 -13.19 -19.69
N GLY A 8 0.76 -13.93 -18.66
CA GLY A 8 0.35 -15.30 -18.42
C GLY A 8 -1.18 -15.45 -18.30
N PRO A 9 -1.69 -16.68 -18.13
CA PRO A 9 -3.12 -16.92 -18.00
C PRO A 9 -3.74 -16.03 -16.91
N PRO A 10 -4.99 -15.57 -17.08
CA PRO A 10 -5.65 -14.75 -16.07
C PRO A 10 -5.78 -15.53 -14.75
N ALA A 11 -5.77 -14.82 -13.63
CA ALA A 11 -6.03 -15.40 -12.33
C ALA A 11 -7.43 -16.01 -12.29
N SER A 12 -7.56 -17.14 -11.58
CA SER A 12 -8.87 -17.76 -11.34
C SER A 12 -9.72 -16.90 -10.41
N HIS A 13 -11.04 -17.06 -10.46
CA HIS A 13 -11.94 -16.33 -9.58
C HIS A 13 -11.68 -16.62 -8.08
N SER A 14 -11.30 -17.86 -7.77
CA SER A 14 -10.93 -18.25 -6.40
C SER A 14 -9.68 -17.51 -5.91
N GLN A 15 -8.66 -17.37 -6.76
CA GLN A 15 -7.44 -16.62 -6.41
C GLN A 15 -7.73 -15.13 -6.20
N LEU A 16 -8.54 -14.53 -7.07
CA LEU A 16 -8.93 -13.12 -6.90
C LEU A 16 -9.75 -12.90 -5.63
N LYS A 17 -10.63 -13.84 -5.28
CA LYS A 17 -11.38 -13.79 -4.03
C LYS A 17 -10.46 -13.91 -2.82
N GLN A 18 -9.58 -14.90 -2.80
CA GLN A 18 -8.61 -15.09 -1.71
C GLN A 18 -7.72 -13.86 -1.53
N LEU A 19 -7.22 -13.29 -2.62
CA LEU A 19 -6.43 -12.06 -2.57
C LEU A 19 -7.23 -10.88 -2.00
N ALA A 20 -8.50 -10.73 -2.39
CA ALA A 20 -9.37 -9.68 -1.84
C ALA A 20 -9.66 -9.89 -0.33
N ASP A 21 -9.85 -11.14 0.10
CA ASP A 21 -10.09 -11.48 1.50
C ASP A 21 -8.85 -11.17 2.36
N LEU A 22 -7.64 -11.54 1.89
CA LEU A 22 -6.37 -11.19 2.53
C LEU A 22 -6.14 -9.68 2.61
N LEU A 23 -6.41 -8.95 1.52
CA LEU A 23 -6.30 -7.48 1.52
C LEU A 23 -7.28 -6.84 2.50
N SER A 24 -8.50 -7.38 2.61
CA SER A 24 -9.50 -6.92 3.58
C SER A 24 -9.05 -7.18 5.01
N ALA A 25 -8.45 -8.35 5.28
CA ALA A 25 -7.85 -8.67 6.58
C ALA A 25 -6.68 -7.73 6.93
N ALA A 26 -5.90 -7.30 5.93
CA ALA A 26 -4.85 -6.30 6.08
C ALA A 26 -5.37 -4.84 6.17
N GLY A 27 -6.69 -4.62 6.12
CA GLY A 27 -7.32 -3.31 6.28
C GLY A 27 -7.56 -2.51 4.99
N TYR A 28 -7.39 -3.11 3.82
CA TYR A 28 -7.69 -2.49 2.53
C TYR A 28 -9.13 -2.76 2.08
N SER A 29 -9.82 -1.75 1.56
CA SER A 29 -11.20 -1.94 1.09
C SER A 29 -11.31 -2.63 -0.28
N ASP A 30 -10.34 -2.37 -1.16
CA ASP A 30 -10.32 -2.89 -2.54
C ASP A 30 -8.91 -2.87 -3.13
N PHE A 31 -8.75 -3.41 -4.34
CA PHE A 31 -7.47 -3.41 -5.07
C PHE A 31 -6.97 -2.00 -5.42
N ARG A 32 -7.84 -0.98 -5.41
CA ARG A 32 -7.45 0.40 -5.69
C ARG A 32 -6.81 1.06 -4.48
N ASP A 33 -7.37 0.86 -3.29
CA ASP A 33 -6.80 1.34 -2.04
C ASP A 33 -5.47 0.64 -1.75
N ALA A 34 -5.39 -0.67 -2.02
CA ALA A 34 -4.15 -1.44 -1.92
C ALA A 34 -3.09 -1.05 -2.96
N ARG A 35 -3.42 -0.25 -3.99
CA ARG A 35 -2.52 0.00 -5.12
C ARG A 35 -1.20 0.63 -4.72
N GLY A 36 -1.24 1.66 -3.88
CA GLY A 36 -0.03 2.36 -3.44
C GLY A 36 0.84 1.45 -2.56
N PRO A 37 0.30 0.94 -1.44
CA PRO A 37 1.03 0.10 -0.50
C PRO A 37 1.55 -1.22 -1.10
N MET A 38 0.74 -1.90 -1.91
CA MET A 38 1.10 -3.18 -2.55
C MET A 38 1.84 -3.00 -3.88
N HIS A 39 2.14 -1.76 -4.29
CA HIS A 39 2.75 -1.44 -5.57
C HIS A 39 2.03 -2.04 -6.80
N PHE A 40 0.71 -2.23 -6.71
CA PHE A 40 -0.06 -2.73 -7.84
C PHE A 40 0.01 -1.77 -9.03
N ASN A 41 0.11 -2.34 -10.22
CA ASN A 41 0.00 -1.56 -11.45
C ASN A 41 -1.48 -1.20 -11.74
N GLN A 42 -1.71 -0.38 -12.76
CA GLN A 42 -3.06 0.08 -13.09
C GLN A 42 -4.02 -1.03 -13.50
N ARG A 43 -3.51 -2.09 -14.13
CA ARG A 43 -4.29 -3.26 -14.53
C ARG A 43 -4.74 -4.05 -13.29
N GLN A 44 -3.81 -4.30 -12.38
CA GLN A 44 -4.03 -5.00 -11.12
C GLN A 44 -4.97 -4.26 -10.18
N ALA A 45 -4.85 -2.93 -10.07
CA ALA A 45 -5.81 -2.10 -9.35
C ALA A 45 -7.24 -2.14 -9.95
N GLY A 46 -7.37 -2.59 -11.20
CA GLY A 46 -8.64 -2.91 -11.84
C GLY A 46 -9.10 -4.36 -11.63
N GLY A 47 -8.47 -5.13 -10.73
CA GLY A 47 -8.78 -6.53 -10.45
C GLY A 47 -8.26 -7.52 -11.49
N LYS A 48 -7.40 -7.09 -12.43
CA LYS A 48 -6.92 -7.93 -13.53
C LYS A 48 -5.50 -8.43 -13.26
N PHE A 49 -5.42 -9.58 -12.61
CA PHE A 49 -4.18 -10.27 -12.29
C PHE A 49 -3.95 -11.46 -13.24
N THR A 50 -2.69 -11.79 -13.49
CA THR A 50 -2.34 -13.12 -14.01
C THR A 50 -2.33 -14.14 -12.86
N ARG A 51 -2.40 -15.42 -13.20
CA ARG A 51 -2.35 -16.51 -12.22
C ARG A 51 -1.11 -16.40 -11.32
N GLN A 52 0.06 -16.24 -11.93
CA GLN A 52 1.32 -16.14 -11.20
C GLN A 52 1.35 -14.91 -10.28
N GLU A 53 0.94 -13.74 -10.79
CA GLU A 53 0.89 -12.52 -9.97
C GLU A 53 -0.04 -12.67 -8.77
N ALA A 54 -1.20 -13.28 -8.94
CA ALA A 54 -2.13 -13.51 -7.84
C ALA A 54 -1.53 -14.46 -6.79
N GLU A 55 -0.89 -15.55 -7.22
CA GLU A 55 -0.20 -16.48 -6.33
C GLU A 55 0.94 -15.80 -5.56
N ASP A 56 1.75 -14.97 -6.23
CA ASP A 56 2.86 -14.25 -5.61
C ASP A 56 2.37 -13.26 -4.52
N PHE A 57 1.32 -12.48 -4.81
CA PHE A 57 0.76 -11.54 -3.82
C PHE A 57 0.02 -12.23 -2.68
N ILE A 58 -0.65 -13.34 -2.93
CA ILE A 58 -1.28 -14.15 -1.88
C ILE A 58 -0.19 -14.64 -0.92
N ALA A 59 0.88 -15.26 -1.46
CA ALA A 59 1.97 -15.77 -0.65
C ALA A 59 2.66 -14.66 0.17
N GLN A 60 2.83 -13.47 -0.40
CA GLN A 60 3.37 -12.31 0.31
C GLN A 60 2.45 -11.88 1.47
N LEU A 61 1.15 -11.73 1.23
CA LEU A 61 0.20 -11.30 2.27
C LEU A 61 0.04 -12.34 3.38
N GLU A 62 0.09 -13.63 3.05
CA GLU A 62 0.08 -14.71 4.04
C GLU A 62 1.33 -14.66 4.93
N GLN A 63 2.51 -14.41 4.37
CA GLN A 63 3.74 -14.24 5.14
C GLN A 63 3.72 -12.99 6.02
N GLU A 64 3.21 -11.87 5.51
CA GLU A 64 3.05 -10.63 6.29
C GLU A 64 2.06 -10.83 7.46
N ALA A 65 0.96 -11.55 7.22
CA ALA A 65 -0.01 -11.91 8.26
C ALA A 65 0.58 -12.86 9.32
N GLU A 66 1.46 -13.79 8.93
CA GLU A 66 2.15 -14.68 9.87
C GLU A 66 3.24 -13.95 10.68
N THR A 67 3.85 -12.92 10.10
CA THR A 67 4.93 -12.14 10.73
C THR A 67 4.42 -11.01 11.64
N GLN A 68 3.17 -10.56 11.47
CA GLN A 68 2.49 -9.66 12.40
C GLN A 68 1.54 -10.43 13.35
N PRO A 69 2.04 -10.99 14.46
CA PRO A 69 1.15 -11.29 15.58
C PRO A 69 0.72 -9.95 16.20
N ASP A 70 -0.57 -9.83 16.53
CA ASP A 70 -1.21 -8.70 17.21
C ASP A 70 -1.64 -7.49 16.36
N THR A 71 -2.80 -7.60 15.70
CA THR A 71 -3.94 -6.72 16.05
C THR A 71 -5.27 -7.37 15.62
N PRO A 72 -6.25 -7.55 16.52
CA PRO A 72 -7.57 -8.06 16.13
C PRO A 72 -8.31 -7.03 15.25
N PRO A 73 -9.15 -7.48 14.30
CA PRO A 73 -9.90 -6.59 13.42
C PRO A 73 -11.03 -5.94 14.23
N ASP A 74 -10.82 -4.72 14.71
CA ASP A 74 -11.92 -3.91 15.20
C ASP A 74 -12.73 -3.41 14.00
N VAL A 75 -13.92 -3.96 13.93
CA VAL A 75 -15.01 -3.67 12.99
C VAL A 75 -15.28 -2.17 12.94
N VAL A 76 -14.97 -1.52 11.81
CA VAL A 76 -15.57 -0.22 11.48
C VAL A 76 -16.34 -0.30 10.17
N VAL A 77 -17.58 -0.75 10.29
CA VAL A 77 -18.64 -0.49 9.32
C VAL A 77 -19.02 0.99 9.40
N ALA A 78 -18.68 1.78 8.37
CA ALA A 78 -19.32 3.04 7.97
C ALA A 78 -18.56 3.62 6.75
N ARG A 79 -19.14 4.19 5.68
CA ARG A 79 -20.51 4.50 5.25
C ARG A 79 -20.40 5.08 3.82
N SER A 80 -21.36 4.73 2.98
CA SER A 80 -21.91 5.45 1.81
C SER A 80 -21.22 6.72 1.25
N ILE A 81 -20.84 6.65 -0.04
CA ILE A 81 -20.94 7.62 -1.16
C ILE A 81 -21.03 9.14 -0.83
N LYS A 82 -19.95 9.88 -1.16
CA LYS A 82 -19.90 11.10 -2.01
C LYS A 82 -18.45 11.64 -2.09
N PRO A 83 -17.96 12.15 -3.24
CA PRO A 83 -16.59 12.64 -3.34
C PRO A 83 -16.48 13.97 -2.62
N LYS A 84 -15.77 13.99 -1.49
CA LYS A 84 -15.26 15.21 -0.87
C LYS A 84 -13.75 15.10 -0.88
N ALA A 85 -13.11 16.16 -1.37
CA ALA A 85 -11.66 16.31 -1.44
C ALA A 85 -11.00 15.75 -0.17
N SER A 86 -10.30 14.63 -0.31
CA SER A 86 -9.55 14.04 0.79
C SER A 86 -8.42 15.02 1.14
N PRO A 87 -8.22 15.39 2.42
CA PRO A 87 -6.95 15.95 2.82
C PRO A 87 -5.89 14.90 2.49
N GLN A 88 -4.77 15.32 1.89
CA GLN A 88 -3.69 14.42 1.49
C GLN A 88 -3.42 13.43 2.64
N ARG A 89 -3.64 12.13 2.41
CA ARG A 89 -3.35 11.07 3.39
C ARG A 89 -1.84 11.11 3.60
N ILE A 90 -1.42 11.81 4.64
CA ILE A 90 -0.02 11.94 5.06
C ILE A 90 0.52 10.52 5.22
N THR A 91 1.51 10.18 4.39
CA THR A 91 2.13 8.85 4.40
C THR A 91 2.84 8.63 5.74
N THR A 92 3.04 7.38 6.15
CA THR A 92 3.74 7.05 7.42
C THR A 92 5.11 7.74 7.47
N THR A 93 5.84 7.77 6.36
CA THR A 93 7.11 8.48 6.22
C THR A 93 6.96 9.98 6.48
N GLU A 94 5.91 10.61 5.97
CA GLU A 94 5.67 12.04 6.15
C GLU A 94 5.26 12.39 7.60
N LYS A 95 4.60 11.48 8.32
CA LYS A 95 4.36 11.64 9.76
C LYS A 95 5.67 11.59 10.54
N THR A 96 6.54 10.62 10.25
CA THR A 96 7.85 10.52 10.90
C THR A 96 8.72 11.77 10.67
N VAL A 97 8.68 12.36 9.47
CA VAL A 97 9.42 13.61 9.19
C VAL A 97 8.89 14.79 10.00
N ARG A 98 7.58 14.84 10.29
CA ARG A 98 6.98 15.92 11.10
C ARG A 98 7.26 15.78 12.60
N ASP A 99 7.45 14.56 13.09
CA ASP A 99 7.76 14.29 14.49
C ASP A 99 9.25 14.52 14.84
N LEU A 100 10.10 14.69 13.83
CA LEU A 100 11.53 14.99 14.02
C LEU A 100 11.72 16.45 14.47
N PRO A 101 12.58 16.71 15.47
CA PRO A 101 12.87 18.07 15.90
C PRO A 101 13.66 18.84 14.83
N ASP A 102 13.34 20.12 14.66
CA ASP A 102 13.90 21.00 13.62
C ASP A 102 15.44 21.06 13.65
N SER A 103 16.05 20.98 14.83
CA SER A 103 17.51 20.98 14.98
C SER A 103 18.17 19.74 14.36
N VAL A 104 17.52 18.58 14.44
CA VAL A 104 18.01 17.34 13.83
C VAL A 104 17.80 17.38 12.31
N LEU A 105 16.64 17.88 11.87
CA LEU A 105 16.35 18.03 10.45
C LEU A 105 17.32 19.03 9.77
N ALA A 106 17.61 20.15 10.43
CA ALA A 106 18.56 21.14 9.96
C ALA A 106 19.99 20.59 9.84
N ALA A 107 20.44 19.83 10.85
CA ALA A 107 21.76 19.19 10.82
C ALA A 107 21.88 18.18 9.67
N GLU A 108 20.84 17.41 9.38
CA GLU A 108 20.83 16.46 8.26
C GLU A 108 20.81 17.15 6.90
N LEU A 109 20.07 18.25 6.75
CA LEU A 109 20.10 19.07 5.53
C LEU A 109 21.49 19.67 5.29
N GLN A 110 22.12 20.23 6.33
CA GLN A 110 23.50 20.75 6.26
C GLN A 110 24.53 19.67 5.93
N ARG A 111 24.45 18.49 6.56
CA ARG A 111 25.31 17.33 6.25
C ARG A 111 25.21 16.92 4.78
N ARG A 112 24.02 17.07 4.19
CA ARG A 112 23.74 16.78 2.77
C ARG A 112 24.10 17.95 1.82
N GLY A 113 24.74 18.99 2.34
CA GLY A 113 25.23 20.12 1.55
C GLY A 113 24.20 21.22 1.30
N TRP A 114 23.07 21.20 2.02
CA TRP A 114 22.06 22.26 1.94
C TRP A 114 22.33 23.37 2.96
N ILE A 115 22.07 24.62 2.59
CA ILE A 115 22.16 25.75 3.53
C ILE A 115 20.79 25.94 4.18
N VAL A 116 20.74 25.81 5.51
CA VAL A 116 19.52 26.06 6.30
C VAL A 116 19.58 27.48 6.86
N VAL A 117 18.51 28.24 6.65
CA VAL A 117 18.33 29.61 7.17
C VAL A 117 17.12 29.57 8.09
N GLU A 118 17.26 30.07 9.31
CA GLU A 118 16.12 30.23 10.21
C GLU A 118 15.15 31.29 9.63
N PRO A 119 13.83 31.05 9.69
CA PRO A 119 12.83 31.95 9.11
C PRO A 119 12.79 33.33 9.76
#